data_AF-A0A915UX86-F1
#
_entry.id   AF-A0A915UX86-F1
#
_cell.length_a   1.000
_cell.length_b   1.000
_cell.length_c   1.000
_cell.angle_alpha   90.00
_cell.angle_beta   90.00
_cell.angle_gamma   90.00
#
_symmetry.space_group_name_H-M   'P 1'
#
loop_
_entity.id
_entity.type
_entity.pdbx_description
1 polymer ?
#
loop_
_entity_poly.entity_id
_entity_poly.type
_entity_poly.pdbx_seq_one_letter_code
_entity_poly.pdbx_strand_id
1 'polypeptide(L)'
;MKVRFFTAFLGLWAAVAMASSLEVLPPAGLDPAVPTIKQVLGYDWGEEISDPLQIERYAEALAQAAPDRVKLIPYATSFEGRKLLLLVVGKPENVSRVEEVAAKLRSLGRSAA
;
A
#
# COMPACT_ATOMS: atom_id res chain seq x y z
N MET A 1 -53.16 -35.41 -19.94
CA MET A 1 -53.17 -34.69 -21.24
C MET A 1 -51.94 -33.80 -21.26
N LYS A 2 -50.80 -34.34 -21.70
CA LYS A 2 -50.22 -34.25 -23.06
C LYS A 2 -49.66 -32.85 -23.39
N VAL A 3 -48.33 -32.83 -23.41
CA VAL A 3 -47.37 -31.99 -24.19
C VAL A 3 -47.29 -30.51 -23.76
N ARG A 4 -46.12 -29.89 -23.49
CA ARG A 4 -44.85 -29.96 -24.25
C ARG A 4 -43.60 -29.63 -23.38
N PHE A 5 -42.71 -30.60 -23.27
CA PHE A 5 -41.25 -30.38 -23.15
C PHE A 5 -40.76 -29.75 -24.46
N PHE A 6 -40.42 -28.47 -24.51
CA PHE A 6 -39.42 -27.89 -25.45
C PHE A 6 -39.22 -26.38 -25.19
N THR A 7 -38.38 -26.03 -24.22
CA THR A 7 -37.55 -24.80 -24.18
C THR A 7 -36.65 -24.92 -22.95
N ALA A 8 -35.92 -26.02 -22.92
CA ALA A 8 -34.65 -26.04 -22.22
C ALA A 8 -33.66 -25.17 -23.01
N PHE A 9 -32.67 -24.62 -22.33
CA PHE A 9 -31.39 -24.21 -22.92
C PHE A 9 -31.30 -22.85 -23.63
N LEU A 10 -31.90 -21.77 -23.10
CA LEU A 10 -31.44 -20.41 -23.46
C LEU A 10 -31.72 -19.35 -22.39
N GLY A 11 -31.43 -19.66 -21.13
CA GLY A 11 -31.55 -18.69 -20.02
C GLY A 11 -30.38 -18.71 -19.04
N LEU A 12 -29.39 -19.59 -19.27
CA LEU A 12 -28.24 -19.78 -18.38
C LEU A 12 -26.94 -19.41 -19.11
N TRP A 13 -26.96 -18.27 -19.82
CA TRP A 13 -25.77 -17.67 -20.42
C TRP A 13 -25.79 -16.15 -20.20
N ALA A 14 -26.04 -15.75 -18.95
CA ALA A 14 -25.84 -14.38 -18.49
C ALA A 14 -25.13 -14.34 -17.11
N ALA A 15 -24.48 -15.44 -16.74
CA ALA A 15 -23.58 -15.47 -15.60
C ALA A 15 -22.16 -15.54 -16.15
N VAL A 16 -21.47 -14.40 -16.05
CA VAL A 16 -20.02 -14.17 -15.93
C VAL A 16 -19.63 -12.99 -16.81
N ALA A 17 -19.97 -11.82 -16.32
CA ALA A 17 -19.16 -10.62 -16.51
C ALA A 17 -19.12 -9.87 -15.17
N MET A 18 -18.73 -10.55 -14.09
CA MET A 18 -17.99 -9.84 -13.04
C MET A 18 -16.59 -9.62 -13.62
N ALA A 19 -16.48 -8.64 -14.52
CA ALA A 19 -15.24 -7.94 -14.65
C ALA A 19 -15.06 -7.24 -13.30
N SER A 20 -14.31 -7.86 -12.38
CA SER A 20 -13.71 -7.13 -11.29
C SER A 20 -12.82 -6.10 -11.97
N SER A 21 -13.32 -4.87 -12.11
CA SER A 21 -12.44 -3.73 -12.19
C SER A 21 -11.47 -3.92 -11.03
N LEU A 22 -10.19 -4.15 -11.35
CA LEU A 22 -9.12 -3.66 -10.48
C LEU A 22 -9.21 -2.14 -10.54
N GLU A 23 -10.34 -1.57 -10.10
CA GLU A 23 -10.37 -0.20 -9.64
C GLU A 23 -9.29 -0.17 -8.59
N VAL A 24 -8.35 0.75 -8.78
CA VAL A 24 -7.19 1.02 -7.96
C VAL A 24 -7.71 1.47 -6.58
N LEU A 25 -8.35 0.55 -5.86
CA LEU A 25 -9.07 0.84 -4.64
C LEU A 25 -8.04 0.90 -3.52
N PRO A 26 -8.06 1.98 -2.70
CA PRO A 26 -7.42 1.90 -1.41
C PRO A 26 -8.01 0.70 -0.64
N PRO A 27 -7.21 -0.08 0.10
CA PRO A 27 -7.71 -1.26 0.78
C PRO A 27 -8.90 -0.91 1.68
N ALA A 28 -9.93 -1.74 1.67
CA ALA A 28 -11.05 -1.60 2.60
C ALA A 28 -10.51 -1.64 4.05
N GLY A 29 -10.95 -0.69 4.88
CA GLY A 29 -10.52 -0.60 6.29
C GLY A 29 -9.33 0.32 6.56
N LEU A 30 -9.19 1.43 5.83
CA LEU A 30 -8.23 2.48 6.18
C LEU A 30 -8.57 3.09 7.54
N ASP A 31 -7.55 3.23 8.38
CA ASP A 31 -7.62 3.97 9.64
C ASP A 31 -7.85 5.46 9.32
N PRO A 32 -8.96 6.08 9.75
CA PRO A 32 -9.27 7.47 9.43
C PRO A 32 -8.30 8.47 10.05
N ALA A 33 -7.48 8.04 11.03
CA ALA A 33 -6.40 8.88 11.58
C ALA A 33 -5.20 9.01 10.64
N VAL A 34 -5.06 8.11 9.66
CA VAL A 34 -3.95 8.13 8.70
C VAL A 34 -4.36 8.97 7.47
N PRO A 35 -3.61 10.02 7.12
CA PRO A 35 -3.98 10.91 6.04
C PRO A 35 -3.84 10.20 4.68
N THR A 36 -4.78 10.48 3.77
CA THR A 36 -4.73 9.95 2.41
C THR A 36 -3.83 10.79 1.51
N ILE A 37 -3.38 10.20 0.39
CA ILE A 37 -2.63 10.94 -0.64
C ILE A 37 -3.37 12.19 -1.10
N LYS A 38 -4.69 12.09 -1.29
CA LYS A 38 -5.55 13.22 -1.67
C LYS A 38 -5.59 14.34 -0.64
N GLN A 39 -5.61 14.00 0.64
CA GLN A 39 -5.59 15.00 1.72
C GLN A 39 -4.25 15.75 1.80
N VAL A 40 -3.14 15.10 1.44
CA VAL A 40 -1.79 15.69 1.55
C VAL A 40 -1.33 16.35 0.25
N LEU A 41 -1.62 15.75 -0.90
CA LEU A 41 -1.10 16.14 -2.22
C LEU A 41 -2.16 16.69 -3.18
N GLY A 42 -3.45 16.48 -2.89
CA GLY A 42 -4.56 17.06 -3.67
C GLY A 42 -5.10 16.21 -4.82
N TYR A 43 -4.50 15.04 -5.10
CA TYR A 43 -4.94 14.08 -6.12
C TYR A 43 -5.07 12.67 -5.55
N ASP A 44 -5.87 11.84 -6.21
CA ASP A 44 -6.12 10.45 -5.80
C ASP A 44 -5.08 9.47 -6.37
N TRP A 45 -5.17 8.21 -5.92
CA TRP A 45 -4.28 7.14 -6.38
C TRP A 45 -4.34 6.96 -7.90
N GLY A 46 -3.17 7.00 -8.54
CA GLY A 46 -3.03 6.76 -9.98
C GLY A 46 -3.47 7.92 -10.87
N GLU A 47 -3.91 9.06 -10.31
CA GLU A 47 -4.25 10.26 -11.09
C GLU A 47 -3.00 11.01 -11.57
N GLU A 48 -1.95 11.06 -10.76
CA GLU A 48 -0.69 11.76 -11.06
C GLU A 48 0.53 10.97 -10.55
N ILE A 49 1.67 11.13 -11.24
CA ILE A 49 2.97 10.62 -10.77
C ILE A 49 3.57 11.62 -9.79
N SER A 50 3.76 11.21 -8.54
CA SER A 50 4.34 12.07 -7.50
C SER A 50 5.81 12.38 -7.77
N ASP A 51 6.18 13.67 -7.65
CA ASP A 51 7.57 14.10 -7.65
C ASP A 51 8.30 13.75 -6.32
N PRO A 52 9.64 13.78 -6.26
CA PRO A 52 10.38 13.42 -5.05
C PRO A 52 10.02 14.22 -3.80
N LEU A 53 9.71 15.51 -3.92
CA LEU A 53 9.34 16.36 -2.79
C LEU A 53 7.91 16.05 -2.32
N GLN A 54 7.00 15.73 -3.24
CA GLN A 54 5.66 15.22 -2.92
C GLN A 54 5.74 13.90 -2.16
N ILE A 55 6.61 12.98 -2.58
CA ILE A 55 6.86 11.70 -1.88
C ILE A 55 7.40 11.96 -0.47
N GLU A 56 8.37 12.87 -0.31
CA GLU A 56 8.89 13.28 1.00
C GLU A 56 7.78 13.84 1.90
N ARG A 57 6.96 14.78 1.40
CA ARG A 57 5.85 15.35 2.17
C ARG A 57 4.85 14.29 2.62
N TYR A 58 4.49 13.36 1.75
CA TYR A 58 3.55 12.31 2.11
C TYR A 58 4.15 11.31 3.11
N ALA A 59 5.43 10.95 2.96
CA ALA A 59 6.13 10.09 3.92
C ALA A 59 6.23 10.75 5.31
N GLU A 60 6.49 12.06 5.38
CA GLU A 60 6.49 12.84 6.62
C GLU A 60 5.09 12.86 7.26
N ALA A 61 4.04 13.08 6.48
CA ALA A 61 2.66 13.06 6.97
C ALA A 61 2.28 11.70 7.57
N LEU A 62 2.66 10.59 6.92
CA LEU A 62 2.42 9.24 7.42
C LEU A 62 3.17 8.96 8.73
N ALA A 63 4.44 9.38 8.82
CA ALA A 63 5.25 9.21 10.03
C ALA A 63 4.71 10.03 11.21
N GLN A 64 4.16 11.22 10.95
CA GLN A 64 3.54 12.05 11.97
C GLN A 64 2.19 11.49 12.45
N ALA A 65 1.39 10.92 11.55
CA ALA A 65 0.07 10.40 11.86
C ALA A 65 0.10 9.06 12.62
N ALA A 66 1.10 8.22 12.36
CA ALA A 66 1.22 6.90 12.98
C ALA A 66 2.65 6.60 13.48
N PRO A 67 3.19 7.40 14.43
CA PRO A 67 4.59 7.30 14.87
C PRO A 67 4.94 5.99 15.58
N ASP A 68 3.93 5.27 16.09
CA ASP A 68 4.06 3.94 16.70
C ASP A 68 4.27 2.83 15.65
N ARG A 69 3.78 3.01 14.42
CA ARG A 69 3.80 2.03 13.33
C ARG A 69 4.67 2.44 12.14
N VAL A 70 5.08 3.70 12.08
CA VAL A 70 5.80 4.29 10.95
C VAL A 70 7.03 5.04 11.46
N LYS A 71 8.21 4.69 10.94
CA LYS A 71 9.47 5.38 11.23
C LYS A 71 10.09 5.88 9.93
N LEU A 72 10.33 7.19 9.84
CA LEU A 72 11.00 7.81 8.70
C LEU A 72 12.47 8.06 9.05
N ILE A 73 13.39 7.47 8.28
CA ILE A 73 14.84 7.54 8.54
C ILE A 73 15.52 8.19 7.33
N PRO A 74 16.06 9.41 7.44
CA PRO A 74 16.96 9.95 6.43
C PRO A 74 18.31 9.24 6.53
N TYR A 75 18.70 8.52 5.49
CA TYR A 75 19.93 7.71 5.51
C TYR A 75 21.09 8.34 4.75
N ALA A 76 20.80 9.23 3.79
CA ALA A 76 21.80 9.91 2.99
C ALA A 76 21.21 11.15 2.30
N THR A 77 22.08 11.87 1.61
CA THR A 77 21.73 12.94 0.68
C THR A 77 22.23 12.54 -0.70
N SER A 78 21.41 12.74 -1.73
CA SER A 78 21.82 12.49 -3.12
C SER A 78 22.82 13.54 -3.59
N PHE A 79 23.47 13.29 -4.73
CA PHE A 79 24.38 14.25 -5.36
C PHE A 79 23.71 15.59 -5.70
N GLU A 80 22.41 15.57 -5.97
CA GLU A 80 21.61 16.77 -6.26
C GLU A 80 21.01 17.39 -4.99
N GLY A 81 21.48 17.00 -3.81
CA GLY A 81 21.09 17.60 -2.53
C GLY A 81 19.74 17.14 -1.96
N ARG A 82 19.11 16.11 -2.54
CA ARG A 82 17.82 15.60 -2.04
C ARG A 82 18.01 14.59 -0.91
N LYS A 83 17.15 14.63 0.11
CA LYS A 83 17.15 13.62 1.17
C LYS A 83 16.79 12.25 0.57
N LEU A 84 17.52 11.23 0.99
CA LEU A 84 17.18 9.84 0.72
C LEU A 84 16.58 9.24 1.99
N LEU A 85 15.34 8.77 1.87
CA LEU A 85 14.50 8.39 3.00
C LEU A 85 14.21 6.90 2.97
N LEU A 86 14.22 6.28 4.15
CA LEU A 86 13.70 4.94 4.39
C LEU A 86 12.45 5.04 5.25
N LEU A 87 11.30 4.66 4.69
CA LEU A 87 10.04 4.57 5.43
C LEU A 87 9.83 3.13 5.92
N VAL A 88 9.95 2.93 7.22
CA VAL A 88 9.70 1.63 7.86
C VAL A 88 8.25 1.59 8.31
N VAL A 89 7.51 0.57 7.88
CA VAL A 89 6.12 0.34 8.27
C VAL A 89 5.99 -1.06 8.89
N GLY A 90 5.34 -1.16 10.04
CA GLY A 90 5.16 -2.44 10.71
C GLY A 90 4.25 -2.39 11.92
N LYS A 91 4.17 -3.51 12.65
CA LYS A 91 3.48 -3.57 13.94
C LYS A 91 4.26 -2.75 15.00
N PRO A 92 3.59 -2.14 15.99
CA PRO A 92 4.26 -1.32 17.01
C PRO A 92 5.40 -2.04 17.73
N GLU A 93 5.23 -3.34 18.01
CA GLU A 93 6.22 -4.15 18.71
C GLU A 93 7.49 -4.39 17.87
N ASN A 94 7.36 -4.35 16.54
CA ASN A 94 8.48 -4.52 15.62
C ASN A 94 9.18 -3.19 15.33
N VAL A 95 8.41 -2.11 15.14
CA VAL A 95 8.96 -0.79 14.80
C VAL A 95 9.76 -0.20 15.95
N SER A 96 9.31 -0.42 17.19
CA SER A 96 10.06 -0.06 18.40
C SER A 96 11.42 -0.78 18.55
N ARG A 97 11.63 -1.88 17.82
CA ARG A 97 12.84 -2.72 17.84
C ARG A 97 13.47 -2.88 16.46
N VAL A 98 13.25 -1.92 15.56
CA VAL A 98 13.62 -2.05 14.14
C VAL A 98 15.11 -2.34 13.94
N GLU A 99 15.97 -1.77 14.77
CA GLU A 99 17.42 -1.99 14.71
C GLU A 99 17.80 -3.45 15.05
N GLU A 100 17.13 -4.05 16.04
CA GLU A 100 17.32 -5.47 16.41
C GLU A 100 16.83 -6.40 15.30
N VAL A 101 15.66 -6.10 14.74
CA VAL A 101 15.09 -6.86 13.61
C VAL A 101 16.04 -6.82 12.42
N ALA A 102 16.57 -5.64 12.09
CA ALA A 102 17.54 -5.46 11.01
C ALA A 102 18.84 -6.26 11.27
N ALA A 103 19.36 -6.25 12.50
CA ALA A 103 20.54 -7.03 12.87
C ALA A 103 20.32 -8.54 12.73
N LYS A 104 19.16 -9.05 13.18
CA LYS A 104 18.79 -10.46 13.05
C LYS A 104 18.65 -10.89 11.59
N LEU A 105 18.04 -10.07 10.74
CA LEU A 105 17.94 -10.36 9.30
C LEU A 105 19.33 -10.44 8.65
N ARG A 106 20.25 -9.53 9.02
CA ARG A 106 21.64 -9.57 8.54
C ARG A 106 22.40 -10.82 9.00
N SER A 107 22.16 -11.33 10.22
CA SER A 107 22.80 -12.58 10.65
C SER A 107 22.29 -13.78 9.87
N LEU A 108 20.99 -13.86 9.61
CA LEU A 108 20.38 -14.95 8.84
C LEU A 108 20.88 -14.97 7.38
N GLY A 109 21.03 -13.81 6.75
CA GLY A 109 21.57 -13.72 5.40
C GLY A 109 23.05 -14.16 5.29
N ARG A 110 23.83 -13.94 6.36
CA ARG A 110 25.23 -14.39 6.41
C ARG A 110 25.40 -15.87 6.69
N SER A 111 24.47 -16.50 7.42
CA SER A 111 24.54 -17.95 7.71
C SER A 111 24.14 -18.84 6.53
N ALA A 112 23.60 -18.26 5.46
CA ALA A 112 23.22 -18.97 4.24
C ALA A 112 24.32 -18.94 3.15
N ALA A 113 25.50 -18.38 3.46
CA ALA A 113 26.69 -18.31 2.60
C ALA A 113 27.84 -19.11 3.23
#